data_AF-A0A968Y785-F1
#
_entry.id   AF-A0A968Y785-F1
#
_cell.length_a   1.000
_cell.length_b   1.000
_cell.length_c   1.000
_cell.angle_alpha   90.00
_cell.angle_beta   90.00
_cell.angle_gamma   90.00
#
_symmetry.space_group_name_H-M   'P 1'
#
loop_
_entity.id
_entity.type
_entity.pdbx_description
1 polymer ?
#
loop_
_entity_poly.entity_id
_entity_poly.type
_entity_poly.pdbx_seq_one_letter_code
_entity_poly.pdbx_strand_id
1 'polypeptide(L)' 'MISKSRHHWFPVWHYLNQPLFDTEIKFILHPSKFWKSYRLEYLNRCWLRQCLPHHDPQI' A
#
# COMPACT_ATOMS: atom_id res chain seq x y z
N MET A 1 20.37 -6.32 -18.51
CA MET A 1 19.14 -5.78 -17.88
C MET A 1 19.37 -5.68 -16.38
N ILE A 2 19.71 -4.50 -15.85
CA ILE A 2 19.91 -4.32 -14.41
C ILE A 2 18.55 -4.37 -13.73
N SER A 3 18.28 -5.46 -13.00
CA SER A 3 17.12 -5.52 -12.12
C SER A 3 17.30 -4.46 -11.03
N LYS A 4 16.51 -3.39 -11.07
CA LYS A 4 16.42 -2.46 -9.94
C LYS A 4 16.01 -3.27 -8.71
N SER A 5 16.95 -3.52 -7.80
CA SER A 5 16.67 -4.06 -6.48
C SER A 5 15.77 -3.06 -5.76
N ARG A 6 14.46 -3.25 -5.89
CA ARG A 6 13.46 -2.47 -5.15
C ARG A 6 13.63 -2.85 -3.69
N HIS A 7 14.39 -2.04 -2.97
CA HIS A 7 14.41 -2.03 -1.52
C HIS A 7 12.98 -1.70 -1.08
N HIS A 8 12.17 -2.72 -0.81
CA HIS A 8 10.82 -2.53 -0.31
C HIS A 8 10.95 -2.42 1.20
N TRP A 9 11.08 -1.19 1.69
CA TRP A 9 11.23 -0.92 3.11
C TRP A 9 9.93 -1.29 3.83
N PHE A 10 10.04 -1.96 4.97
CA PHE A 10 8.87 -2.28 5.78
C PHE A 10 8.25 -0.97 6.33
N PRO A 11 6.93 -0.76 6.20
CA PRO A 11 6.30 0.50 6.51
C PRO A 11 5.93 0.50 8.00
N VAL A 12 6.96 0.67 8.83
CA VAL A 12 6.86 0.63 10.30
C VAL A 12 5.75 1.56 10.80
N TRP A 13 5.67 2.77 10.26
CA TRP A 13 4.64 3.73 10.66
C TRP A 13 3.22 3.22 10.39
N HIS A 14 2.97 2.60 9.23
CA HIS A 14 1.65 2.06 8.91
C HIS A 14 1.33 0.81 9.73
N TYR A 15 2.34 0.02 10.10
CA TYR A 15 2.17 -1.14 10.97
C TYR A 15 1.80 -0.73 12.41
N LEU A 16 2.45 0.30 12.94
CA LEU A 16 2.17 0.75 14.31
C LEU A 16 0.85 1.54 14.42
N ASN A 17 0.43 2.22 13.34
CA ASN A 17 -0.81 3.00 13.30
C ASN A 17 -1.96 2.25 12.62
N GLN A 18 -2.00 0.92 12.69
CA GLN A 18 -3.16 0.18 12.22
C GLN A 18 -4.40 0.56 13.04
N PRO A 19 -5.58 0.66 12.42
CA PRO A 19 -6.80 0.93 13.16
C PRO A 19 -7.13 -0.25 14.08
N LEU A 20 -7.27 0.02 15.38
CA LEU A 20 -7.47 -1.01 16.41
C LEU A 20 -8.95 -1.41 16.59
N PHE A 21 -9.89 -0.56 16.15
CA PHE A 21 -11.32 -0.70 16.42
C PHE A 21 -12.21 -0.58 15.17
N ASP A 22 -11.61 -0.73 13.99
CA ASP A 22 -12.35 -0.67 12.74
C ASP A 22 -12.94 -2.05 12.42
N THR A 23 -14.25 -2.11 12.19
CA THR A 23 -14.96 -3.34 11.84
C THR A 23 -14.69 -3.80 10.41
N GLU A 24 -14.28 -2.88 9.53
CA GLU A 24 -13.96 -3.14 8.14
C GLU A 24 -12.49 -3.50 7.95
N ILE A 25 -11.59 -2.86 8.72
CA ILE A 25 -10.15 -3.06 8.60
C ILE A 25 -9.65 -4.00 9.71
N LYS A 26 -9.28 -5.23 9.32
CA LYS A 26 -8.63 -6.17 10.24
C LYS A 26 -7.28 -5.65 10.73
N PHE A 27 -7.16 -5.51 12.04
CA PHE A 27 -5.87 -5.35 12.71
C PHE A 27 -5.01 -6.62 12.54
N ILE A 28 -3.75 -6.47 12.10
CA ILE A 28 -2.84 -7.59 11.78
C ILE A 28 -1.54 -7.46 12.60
N LEU A 29 -1.43 -8.22 13.68
CA LEU A 29 -0.25 -8.29 14.54
C LEU A 29 0.95 -9.05 13.97
N HIS A 30 0.77 -9.85 12.92
CA HIS A 30 1.87 -10.65 12.37
C HIS A 30 2.58 -9.86 11.26
N PRO A 31 3.84 -9.42 11.45
CA PRO A 31 4.49 -8.46 10.56
C PRO A 31 4.55 -8.93 9.10
N SER A 32 4.83 -10.23 8.88
CA SER A 32 4.89 -10.79 7.53
C SER A 32 3.51 -10.86 6.85
N LYS A 33 2.41 -10.99 7.63
CA LYS A 33 1.05 -10.98 7.08
C LYS A 33 0.66 -9.57 6.71
N PHE A 34 0.90 -8.62 7.62
CA PHE A 34 0.69 -7.20 7.37
C PHE A 34 1.45 -6.75 6.10
N TRP A 35 2.72 -7.13 5.96
CA TRP A 35 3.52 -6.75 4.81
C TRP A 35 2.95 -7.22 3.47
N LYS A 36 2.46 -8.46 3.41
CA LYS A 36 1.82 -9.01 2.21
C LYS A 36 0.55 -8.22 1.86
N SER A 37 -0.31 -7.98 2.85
CA SER A 37 -1.55 -7.22 2.67
C SER A 37 -1.26 -5.78 2.25
N TYR A 38 -0.33 -5.11 2.91
CA TYR A 38 0.07 -3.73 2.60
C TYR A 38 0.57 -3.58 1.16
N ARG A 39 1.39 -4.52 0.66
CA ARG A 39 1.86 -4.47 -0.73
C ARG A 39 0.73 -4.65 -1.74
N LEU A 40 -0.20 -5.56 -1.49
CA LEU A 40 -1.36 -5.76 -2.36
C LEU A 40 -2.22 -4.51 -2.42
N GLU A 41 -2.53 -3.92 -1.27
CA GLU A 41 -3.33 -2.70 -1.19
C GLU A 41 -2.63 -1.52 -1.87
N TYR A 42 -1.32 -1.37 -1.65
CA TYR A 42 -0.52 -0.33 -2.31
C TYR A 42 -0.56 -0.47 -3.84
N LEU A 43 -0.38 -1.69 -4.36
CA LEU A 43 -0.50 -1.97 -5.78
C LEU A 43 -1.90 -1.66 -6.31
N ASN A 44 -2.96 -2.05 -5.57
CA ASN A 44 -4.34 -1.77 -5.96
C ASN A 44 -4.61 -0.27 -6.04
N ARG A 45 -4.14 0.53 -5.06
CA ARG A 45 -4.24 1.99 -5.07
C ARG A 45 -3.52 2.59 -6.28
N CYS A 46 -2.32 2.12 -6.59
CA CYS A 46 -1.58 2.57 -7.78
C CYS A 46 -2.30 2.19 -9.08
N TRP A 47 -2.86 0.98 -9.14
CA TRP A 47 -3.59 0.49 -10.30
C TRP A 47 -4.85 1.32 -10.54
N LEU A 48 -5.66 1.55 -9.50
CA LEU A 48 -6.85 2.40 -9.58
C LEU A 48 -6.50 3.83 -10.00
N ARG A 49 -5.38 4.40 -9.52
CA ARG A 49 -4.92 5.73 -9.95
C ARG A 49 -4.57 5.80 -11.44
N GLN A 50 -4.03 4.73 -12.02
CA GLN A 50 -3.73 4.68 -13.46
C GLN A 50 -5.01 4.55 -14.32
N CYS A 51 -6.08 3.96 -13.77
CA CYS A 51 -7.36 3.84 -14.45
C CYS A 51 -8.23 5.11 -14.37
N LEU A 52 -7.85 6.09 -13.54
CA LEU A 52 -8.48 7.41 -13.59
C LEU A 52 -7.95 8.13 -14.84
N PRO A 53 -8.82 8.64 -15.73
CA PRO A 53 -8.37 9.41 -16.89
C PRO A 53 -7.52 10.58 -16.40
N HIS A 54 -6.35 10.75 -17.02
CA HIS A 54 -5.48 11.90 -16.83
C HIS A 54 -6.28 13.17 -17.14
N HIS A 55 -6.84 13.79 -16.10
CA HIS A 55 -7.37 15.14 -16.21
C HIS A 55 -6.16 16.06 -16.16
N ASP A 56 -5.58 16.35 -17.33
CA ASP A 56 -4.73 17.52 -17.48
C ASP A 56 -5.50 18.72 -16.91
N PRO A 57 -5.02 19.39 -15.85
CA PRO A 57 -5.52 20.72 -15.55
C PRO A 57 -5.08 21.60 -16.72
N GLN A 58 -6.01 21.91 -17.62
CA GLN A 58 -5.77 22.90 -18.67
C GLN A 58 -5.55 24.25 -17.99
N ILE A 59 -4.30 24.72 -18.00
CA ILE A 59 -3.95 26.15 -17.91
C ILE A 59 -3.55 26.58 -19.31
#